data_AF-A0A7C3U4H1-F1
#
_entry.id   AF-A0A7C3U4H1-F1
#
_cell.length_a   1.000
_cell.length_b   1.000
_cell.length_c   1.000
_cell.angle_alpha   90.00
_cell.angle_beta   90.00
_cell.angle_gamma   90.00
#
_symmetry.space_group_name_H-M   'P 1'
#
loop_
_entity.id
_entity.type
_entity.pdbx_description
1 polymer ?
#
loop_
_entity_poly.entity_id
_entity_poly.type
_entity_poly.pdbx_seq_one_letter_code
_entity_poly.pdbx_strand_id
1 'polypeptide(L)'
;MVLVHYGTLEEVGPSELRRLMSLRKELRRRGLRLRLWRKSDIIDGLEPAGARWGHVRARSEQEIHRAVTAISLLSRATPEITWTVYVEGNSGEIMLRGGRCFPLHHRSSQQQ
;
A
#
# COMPACT_ATOMS: atom_id res chain seq x y z
N MET A 1 15.87 -0.24 -11.93
CA MET A 1 15.38 -0.09 -10.54
C MET A 1 14.04 0.62 -10.63
N VAL A 2 13.00 0.07 -10.00
CA VAL A 2 11.64 0.62 -10.04
C VAL A 2 11.14 0.91 -8.63
N LEU A 3 10.19 1.83 -8.49
CA LEU A 3 9.49 2.07 -7.22
C LEU A 3 8.17 1.32 -7.18
N VAL A 4 7.94 0.64 -6.06
CA VAL A 4 6.63 0.11 -5.67
C VAL A 4 6.04 1.07 -4.66
N HIS A 5 5.09 1.87 -5.09
CA HIS A 5 4.33 2.80 -4.27
C HIS A 5 3.11 2.09 -3.69
N TYR A 6 2.74 2.47 -2.47
CA TYR A 6 1.53 1.95 -1.85
C TYR A 6 0.93 2.95 -0.87
N GLY A 7 -0.38 2.87 -0.69
CA GLY A 7 -1.09 3.72 0.26
C GLY A 7 -2.41 3.10 0.71
N THR A 8 -3.02 3.71 1.73
CA THR A 8 -4.39 3.42 2.13
C THR A 8 -5.32 4.50 1.60
N LEU A 9 -6.52 4.09 1.19
CA LEU A 9 -7.56 5.04 0.79
C LEU A 9 -8.23 5.65 2.01
N GLU A 10 -8.48 4.84 3.03
CA GLU A 10 -9.11 5.23 4.27
C GLU A 10 -8.07 5.66 5.32
N GLU A 11 -8.55 6.39 6.33
CA GLU A 11 -7.80 6.65 7.54
C GLU A 11 -7.51 5.34 8.29
N VAL A 12 -6.27 5.21 8.76
CA VAL A 12 -5.87 4.08 9.58
C VAL A 12 -6.07 4.44 11.05
N GLY A 13 -7.12 3.86 11.64
CA GLY A 13 -7.44 4.02 13.05
C GLY A 13 -6.36 3.46 14.00
N PRO A 14 -6.43 3.78 15.31
CA PRO A 14 -5.41 3.36 16.28
C PRO A 14 -5.25 1.84 16.40
N SER A 15 -6.35 1.09 16.25
CA SER A 15 -6.36 -0.37 16.34
C SER A 15 -5.69 -1.01 15.13
N GLU A 16 -6.02 -0.56 13.92
CA GLU A 16 -5.37 -0.97 12.68
C GLU A 16 -3.89 -0.62 12.71
N LEU A 17 -3.54 0.60 13.14
CA LEU A 17 -2.16 1.07 13.21
C LEU A 17 -1.31 0.17 14.11
N ARG A 18 -1.81 -0.23 15.28
CA ARG A 18 -1.09 -1.17 16.17
C ARG A 18 -0.80 -2.49 15.48
N ARG A 19 -1.78 -3.06 14.74
CA ARG A 19 -1.59 -4.31 13.98
C ARG A 19 -0.54 -4.14 12.88
N LEU A 20 -0.64 -3.07 12.10
CA LEU A 20 0.31 -2.77 11.03
C LEU A 20 1.73 -2.55 11.55
N MET A 21 1.89 -1.87 12.68
CA MET A 21 3.21 -1.62 13.28
C MET A 21 3.87 -2.90 13.78
N SER A 22 3.10 -3.81 14.37
CA SER A 22 3.58 -5.13 14.78
C SER A 22 4.04 -5.97 13.58
N LEU A 23 3.21 -6.05 12.53
CA LEU A 23 3.55 -6.79 11.31
C LEU A 23 4.72 -6.17 10.56
N ARG A 24 4.80 -4.83 10.50
CA ARG A 24 5.95 -4.11 9.91
C ARG A 24 7.26 -4.44 10.62
N LYS A 25 7.23 -4.59 11.95
CA LYS A 25 8.43 -4.99 12.74
C LYS A 25 8.88 -6.40 12.37
N GLU A 26 7.94 -7.33 12.17
CA GLU A 26 8.23 -8.69 11.69
C GLU A 26 8.81 -8.70 10.26
N LEU A 27 8.17 -7.97 9.34
CA LEU A 27 8.64 -7.83 7.96
C LEU A 27 10.06 -7.23 7.90
N ARG A 28 10.36 -6.25 8.75
CA ARG A 28 11.71 -5.68 8.88
C ARG A 28 12.74 -6.72 9.32
N ARG A 29 12.39 -7.63 10.24
CA ARG A 29 13.28 -8.75 10.64
C ARG A 29 13.53 -9.71 9.49
N ARG A 30 12.56 -9.85 8.58
CA ARG A 30 12.67 -10.62 7.32
C ARG A 30 13.34 -9.84 6.17
N GLY A 31 13.94 -8.68 6.46
CA GLY A 31 14.67 -7.87 5.48
C GLY A 31 13.83 -6.91 4.65
N LEU A 32 12.50 -6.86 4.84
CA LEU A 32 11.60 -5.97 4.10
C LEU A 32 11.32 -4.69 4.88
N ARG A 33 11.84 -3.55 4.38
CA ARG A 33 11.69 -2.24 5.03
C ARG A 33 10.54 -1.44 4.40
N LEU A 34 9.33 -1.73 4.85
CA LEU A 34 8.15 -0.92 4.52
C LEU A 34 8.06 0.31 5.44
N ARG A 35 7.75 1.47 4.86
CA ARG A 35 7.40 2.71 5.58
C ARG A 35 5.88 2.90 5.59
N LEU A 36 5.34 3.51 6.65
CA LEU A 36 3.91 3.79 6.84
C LEU A 36 3.74 5.22 7.35
N TRP A 37 4.08 6.18 6.50
CA TRP A 37 3.96 7.59 6.81
C TRP A 37 2.50 8.03 6.79
N ARG A 38 2.10 9.00 7.62
CA ARG A 38 0.80 9.66 7.41
C ARG A 38 0.89 10.55 6.19
N LYS A 39 -0.20 10.67 5.43
CA LYS A 39 -0.27 11.62 4.33
C LYS A 39 -0.08 13.06 4.83
N SER A 40 -0.69 13.40 5.96
CA SER A 40 -0.56 14.72 6.59
C SER A 40 0.85 15.04 7.12
N ASP A 41 1.73 14.04 7.34
CA ASP A 41 3.11 14.30 7.77
C ASP A 41 3.97 14.89 6.60
N ILE A 42 3.42 14.98 5.38
CA ILE A 42 4.19 15.31 4.16
C ILE A 42 3.56 16.44 3.35
N ILE A 43 2.23 16.46 3.21
CA ILE A 43 1.52 17.57 2.55
C ILE A 43 0.27 17.88 3.38
N ASP A 44 0.19 19.11 3.88
CA ASP A 44 -1.01 19.62 4.56
C ASP A 44 -2.19 19.69 3.58
N GLY A 45 -3.38 19.30 4.04
CA GLY A 45 -4.62 19.35 3.25
C GLY A 45 -4.92 18.10 2.39
N LEU A 46 -4.10 17.04 2.47
CA LEU A 46 -4.44 15.74 1.85
C LEU A 46 -5.40 14.92 2.72
N GLU A 47 -6.55 14.58 2.16
CA GLU A 47 -7.55 13.73 2.81
C GLU A 47 -7.52 12.26 2.32
N PRO A 48 -7.82 11.28 3.19
CA PRO A 48 -7.98 11.44 4.63
C PRO A 48 -6.62 11.61 5.32
N ALA A 49 -6.51 12.56 6.26
CA ALA A 49 -5.24 12.93 6.89
C ALA A 49 -4.48 11.73 7.52
N GLY A 50 -5.22 10.82 8.16
CA GLY A 50 -4.68 9.64 8.81
C GLY A 50 -4.40 8.44 7.88
N ALA A 51 -4.61 8.57 6.57
CA ALA A 51 -4.20 7.55 5.60
C ALA A 51 -2.68 7.36 5.62
N ARG A 52 -2.25 6.13 5.31
CA ARG A 52 -0.85 5.72 5.31
C ARG A 52 -0.33 5.57 3.90
N TRP A 53 0.96 5.79 3.72
CA TRP A 53 1.62 5.50 2.45
C TRP A 53 3.11 5.26 2.60
N GLY A 54 3.72 4.80 1.53
CA GLY A 54 5.16 4.63 1.42
C GLY A 54 5.55 4.09 0.05
N HIS A 55 6.85 3.83 -0.10
CA HIS A 55 7.40 3.21 -1.29
C HIS A 55 8.58 2.30 -0.93
N VAL A 56 8.86 1.33 -1.80
CA VAL A 56 10.06 0.49 -1.77
C VAL A 56 10.74 0.54 -3.13
N ARG A 57 12.07 0.66 -3.11
CA ARG A 57 12.91 0.48 -4.30
C ARG A 57 13.11 -1.02 -4.54
N ALA A 58 12.75 -1.48 -5.73
CA ALA A 58 12.98 -2.84 -6.17
C ALA A 58 13.98 -2.87 -7.35
N ARG A 59 14.94 -3.79 -7.28
CA ARG A 59 15.98 -4.01 -8.28
C ARG A 59 15.68 -5.19 -9.21
N SER A 60 14.74 -6.04 -8.81
CA SER A 60 14.33 -7.23 -9.57
C SER A 60 12.84 -7.50 -9.39
N GLU A 61 12.27 -8.30 -10.30
CA GLU A 61 10.88 -8.77 -10.19
C GLU A 61 10.61 -9.52 -8.88
N GLN A 62 11.60 -10.29 -8.40
CA GLN A 62 11.48 -10.99 -7.12
C GLN A 62 11.38 -10.03 -5.92
N GLU A 63 12.03 -8.86 -5.97
CA GLU A 63 11.86 -7.82 -4.96
C GLU A 63 10.49 -7.13 -5.07
N ILE A 64 9.99 -6.90 -6.29
CA ILE A 64 8.64 -6.40 -6.53
C ILE A 64 7.61 -7.37 -5.92
N HIS A 65 7.71 -8.66 -6.24
CA HIS A 65 6.79 -9.68 -5.74
C HIS A 65 6.82 -9.79 -4.22
N ARG A 66 8.02 -9.70 -3.61
CA ARG A 66 8.17 -9.65 -2.15
C ARG A 66 7.49 -8.42 -1.54
N ALA A 67 7.62 -7.25 -2.16
CA ALA A 67 6.96 -6.04 -1.70
C ALA A 67 5.43 -6.16 -1.78
N VAL A 68 4.90 -6.60 -2.92
CA VAL A 68 3.45 -6.80 -3.12
C VAL A 68 2.88 -7.83 -2.14
N THR A 69 3.58 -8.95 -1.93
CA THR A 69 3.18 -9.96 -0.94
C THR A 69 3.15 -9.38 0.47
N ALA A 70 4.15 -8.58 0.84
CA ALA A 70 4.18 -7.94 2.15
C ALA A 70 3.02 -6.95 2.34
N ILE A 71 2.65 -6.20 1.29
CA ILE A 71 1.49 -5.31 1.32
C ILE A 71 0.18 -6.11 1.41
N SER A 72 0.08 -7.25 0.73
CA SER A 72 -1.07 -8.16 0.88
C SER A 72 -1.23 -8.67 2.32
N LEU A 73 -0.12 -8.98 3.01
CA LEU A 73 -0.17 -9.34 4.44
C LEU A 73 -0.66 -8.17 5.32
N LEU A 74 -0.25 -6.94 5.02
CA LEU A 74 -0.76 -5.75 5.70
C LEU A 74 -2.26 -5.59 5.48
N SER A 75 -2.72 -5.73 4.23
CA SER A 75 -4.15 -5.70 3.88
C SER A 75 -4.96 -6.78 4.60
N ARG A 76 -4.42 -7.99 4.77
CA ARG A 76 -5.07 -9.04 5.58
C ARG A 76 -5.20 -8.68 7.05
N ALA A 77 -4.19 -8.01 7.62
CA ALA A 77 -4.20 -7.59 9.02
C ALA A 77 -5.18 -6.43 9.29
N THR A 78 -5.56 -5.69 8.25
CA THR A 78 -6.50 -4.57 8.28
C THR A 78 -7.60 -4.75 7.23
N PRO A 79 -8.53 -5.70 7.42
CA PRO A 79 -9.47 -6.11 6.38
C PRO A 79 -10.43 -5.00 5.92
N GLU A 80 -10.69 -4.02 6.78
CA GLU A 80 -11.54 -2.87 6.46
C GLU A 80 -10.81 -1.75 5.71
N ILE A 81 -9.49 -1.82 5.59
CA ILE A 81 -8.68 -0.81 4.92
C ILE A 81 -8.36 -1.29 3.50
N THR A 82 -8.64 -0.42 2.54
CA THR A 82 -8.28 -0.58 1.15
C THR A 82 -6.87 -0.05 0.92
N TRP A 83 -6.00 -0.92 0.42
CA TRP A 83 -4.64 -0.59 0.04
C TRP A 83 -4.56 -0.43 -1.47
N THR A 84 -3.86 0.59 -1.94
CA THR A 84 -3.46 0.72 -3.33
C THR A 84 -1.99 0.39 -3.47
N VAL A 85 -1.62 -0.24 -4.57
CA VAL A 85 -0.24 -0.58 -4.93
C VAL A 85 -0.01 -0.23 -6.39
N TYR A 86 1.00 0.59 -6.65
CA TYR A 86 1.38 1.02 -7.98
C TYR A 86 2.88 0.71 -8.20
N VAL A 87 3.21 0.08 -9.31
CA VAL A 87 4.60 -0.19 -9.71
C VAL A 87 4.95 0.72 -10.87
N GLU A 88 5.96 1.56 -10.69
CA GLU A 88 6.42 2.47 -11.75
C GLU A 88 6.81 1.69 -13.01
N GLY A 89 6.36 2.19 -14.17
CA GLY A 89 6.60 1.56 -15.47
C GLY A 89 5.66 0.38 -15.77
N ASN A 90 4.75 0.03 -14.85
CA ASN A 90 3.65 -0.89 -15.12
C ASN A 90 2.34 -0.09 -15.31
N SER A 91 1.48 -0.55 -16.21
CA SER A 91 0.23 0.14 -16.59
C SER A 91 -0.93 -0.11 -15.63
N GLY A 92 -0.71 -0.78 -14.49
CA GLY A 92 -1.77 -1.20 -13.57
C GLY A 92 -1.55 -0.76 -12.13
N GLU A 93 -2.60 -0.19 -11.53
CA GLU A 93 -2.75 -0.05 -10.09
C GLU A 93 -3.53 -1.25 -9.53
N ILE A 94 -3.05 -1.80 -8.43
CA ILE A 94 -3.64 -2.95 -7.75
C ILE A 94 -4.32 -2.45 -6.47
N MET A 95 -5.58 -2.81 -6.28
CA MET A 95 -6.27 -2.60 -5.01
C MET A 95 -6.28 -3.88 -4.18
N LEU A 96 -6.00 -3.77 -2.89
CA LEU A 96 -6.00 -4.88 -1.93
C LEU A 96 -6.91 -4.55 -0.74
N ARG A 97 -7.94 -5.36 -0.51
CA ARG A 97 -8.78 -5.28 0.70
C ARG A 97 -8.95 -6.67 1.31
N GLY A 98 -8.65 -6.81 2.61
CA GLY A 98 -8.64 -8.11 3.28
C GLY A 98 -7.69 -9.13 2.64
N GLY A 99 -6.63 -8.69 1.97
CA GLY A 99 -5.70 -9.55 1.23
C GLY A 99 -6.19 -10.05 -0.13
N ARG A 100 -7.35 -9.58 -0.61
CA ARG A 100 -7.88 -9.91 -1.93
C ARG A 100 -7.52 -8.82 -2.92
N CYS A 101 -7.13 -9.21 -4.12
CA CYS A 101 -6.81 -8.32 -5.23
C CYS A 101 -8.08 -7.95 -6.00
N PHE A 102 -8.23 -6.65 -6.26
CA PHE A 102 -9.28 -6.11 -7.10
C PHE A 102 -8.62 -5.37 -8.28
N PRO A 103 -8.93 -5.73 -9.53
CA PRO A 103 -8.50 -4.93 -10.67
C PRO A 103 -9.20 -3.57 -10.62
N LEU A 104 -8.43 -2.49 -10.73
CA LEU A 104 -8.97 -1.19 -11.04
C LEU A 104 -9.42 -1.24 -12.51
N HIS A 105 -10.70 -1.55 -12.75
CA HIS A 105 -11.26 -1.33 -14.06
C HIS A 105 -11.13 0.15 -14.37
N HIS A 106 -10.28 0.49 -15.34
CA HIS A 106 -10.32 1.77 -16.01
C HIS A 106 -11.76 1.92 -16.54
N ARG A 107 -12.60 2.67 -15.83
CA ARG A 107 -13.78 3.25 -16.46
C ARG A 107 -13.23 4.25 -17.45
N SER A 108 -13.06 3.81 -18.69
CA SER A 108 -13.01 4.71 -19.83
C SER A 108 -14.29 5.54 -19.76
N SER A 109 -14.14 6.80 -19.38
CA SER A 109 -15.11 7.83 -19.70
C SER A 109 -15.20 7.88 -21.22
N GLN A 110 -16.16 7.15 -21.77
CA GLN A 110 -16.80 7.51 -23.04
C GLN A 110 -18.28 7.72 -22.75
N GLN A 111 -18.55 8.87 -22.11
CA GLN A 111 -19.70 9.67 -22.49
C GLN A 111 -19.19 10.66 -23.53
N GLN A 112 -19.55 10.43 -24.79
CA GLN A 112 -20.10 11.41 -25.73
C GLN A 112 -20.40 10.72 -27.06
#